data_AF-A0AAD4IPV0-F1
#
_entry.id   AF-A0AAD4IPV0-F1
#
_cell.length_a   1.000
_cell.length_b   1.000
_cell.length_c   1.000
_cell.angle_alpha   90.00
_cell.angle_beta   90.00
_cell.angle_gamma   90.00
#
_symmetry.space_group_name_H-M   'P 1'
#
loop_
_entity.id
_entity.type
_entity.pdbx_description
1 polymer ?
#
loop_
_entity_poly.entity_id
_entity_poly.type
_entity_poly.pdbx_seq_one_letter_code
_entity_poly.pdbx_strand_id
1 'polypeptide(L)'
;MLAAQSIELGINDVVVAGGMESMSNVPKYLPQARKGSRVGHDLVVDGMVKDGLWDVYNEYEMGVCAELCAQHYNVTREEQDDYAVQSYERGIAGHDNGAFAWEIVPFDAAKLRKLRPCFKQTGGTVTAGNASAISDGAAAVVLAIPKAIRNAGLQASEINEAFANQKL
;
A
#
# COMPACT_ATOMS: atom_id res chain seq x y z
N MET A 1 6.30 -12.36 5.75
CA MET A 1 6.76 -13.72 6.10
C MET A 1 8.12 -13.75 6.78
N LEU A 2 9.06 -12.84 6.48
CA LEU A 2 10.43 -12.86 7.04
C LEU A 2 10.49 -12.83 8.59
N ALA A 3 9.68 -12.00 9.24
CA ALA A 3 9.70 -11.88 10.70
C ALA A 3 9.29 -13.18 11.41
N ALA A 4 8.17 -13.78 10.99
CA ALA A 4 7.67 -15.05 11.53
C ALA A 4 8.68 -16.19 11.32
N GLN A 5 9.23 -16.32 10.11
CA GLN A 5 10.25 -17.32 9.80
C GLN A 5 11.50 -17.17 10.70
N SER A 6 11.94 -15.94 10.95
CA SER A 6 13.10 -15.72 11.83
C SER A 6 12.83 -16.14 13.28
N ILE A 7 11.57 -16.03 13.71
CA ILE A 7 11.12 -16.48 15.03
C ILE A 7 11.04 -18.02 15.10
N GLU A 8 10.43 -18.65 14.09
CA GLU A 8 10.29 -20.10 14.02
C GLU A 8 11.64 -20.83 13.94
N LEU A 9 12.60 -20.26 13.21
CA LEU A 9 13.96 -20.79 13.11
C LEU A 9 14.80 -20.54 14.37
N GLY A 10 14.23 -19.91 15.41
CA GLY A 10 14.93 -19.60 16.67
C GLY A 10 16.04 -18.56 16.50
N ILE A 11 16.00 -17.75 15.44
CA ILE A 11 16.99 -16.70 15.18
C ILE A 11 16.68 -15.48 16.04
N ASN A 12 15.40 -15.11 16.17
CA ASN A 12 14.95 -13.97 16.96
C ASN A 12 13.79 -14.35 17.88
N ASP A 13 13.76 -13.77 19.07
CA ASP A 13 12.65 -13.96 20.02
C ASP A 13 11.56 -12.89 19.87
N VAL A 14 11.92 -11.70 19.36
CA VAL A 14 11.03 -10.53 19.16
C VAL A 14 11.43 -9.81 17.89
N VAL A 15 10.46 -9.47 17.04
CA VAL A 15 10.67 -8.79 15.76
C VAL A 15 9.56 -7.77 15.52
N VAL A 16 9.93 -6.56 15.11
CA VAL A 16 8.98 -5.58 14.56
C VAL A 16 8.94 -5.75 13.05
N ALA A 17 7.74 -5.86 12.49
CA ALA A 17 7.51 -5.97 11.06
C ALA A 17 6.44 -4.97 10.62
N GLY A 18 6.50 -4.52 9.37
CA GLY A 18 5.55 -3.54 8.87
C GLY A 18 5.93 -3.03 7.49
N GLY A 19 5.29 -1.93 7.12
CA GLY A 19 5.58 -1.20 5.90
C GLY A 19 5.29 0.28 6.09
N MET A 20 5.93 1.11 5.29
CA MET A 20 5.68 2.55 5.22
C MET A 20 5.86 3.01 3.79
N GLU A 21 5.07 4.01 3.40
CA GLU A 21 5.13 4.62 2.08
C GLU A 21 4.89 6.12 2.21
N SER A 22 5.63 6.92 1.43
CA SER A 22 5.32 8.33 1.27
C SER A 22 5.35 8.73 -0.20
N MET A 23 4.24 8.45 -0.88
CA MET A 23 4.08 8.76 -2.30
C MET A 23 4.16 10.28 -2.56
N SER A 24 3.72 11.12 -1.63
CA SER A 24 3.80 12.58 -1.76
C SER A 24 5.23 13.12 -1.87
N ASN A 25 6.22 12.39 -1.34
CA ASN A 25 7.61 12.81 -1.30
C ASN A 25 8.49 12.11 -2.35
N VAL A 26 7.89 11.33 -3.26
CA VAL A 26 8.67 10.63 -4.29
C VAL A 26 9.31 11.64 -5.25
N PRO A 27 10.64 11.62 -5.41
CA PRO A 27 11.32 12.59 -6.24
C PRO A 27 11.13 12.31 -7.73
N LYS A 28 11.42 13.31 -8.55
CA LYS A 28 11.62 13.12 -9.99
C LYS A 28 13.07 12.72 -10.27
N TYR A 29 13.29 11.88 -11.27
CA TYR A 29 14.61 11.46 -11.69
C TYR A 29 15.06 12.19 -12.95
N LEU A 30 16.37 12.43 -13.04
CA LEU A 30 17.02 12.99 -14.22
C LEU A 30 18.11 12.00 -14.66
N PRO A 31 17.76 10.97 -15.46
CA PRO A 31 18.58 9.75 -15.59
C PRO A 31 19.99 9.99 -16.13
N GLN A 32 20.15 11.00 -16.99
CA GLN A 32 21.43 11.29 -17.64
C GLN A 32 22.28 12.32 -16.89
N ALA A 33 21.81 12.85 -15.75
CA ALA A 33 22.47 13.93 -15.03
C ALA A 33 23.94 13.63 -14.68
N ARG A 34 24.25 12.38 -14.30
CA ARG A 34 25.61 11.99 -13.92
C ARG A 34 26.60 12.00 -15.09
N LYS A 35 26.17 11.53 -16.26
CA LYS A 35 27.04 11.43 -17.46
C LYS A 35 27.03 12.70 -18.30
N GLY A 36 26.01 13.55 -18.11
CA GLY A 36 25.73 14.71 -18.94
C GLY A 36 25.02 14.32 -20.24
N SER A 37 24.07 15.14 -20.66
CA SER A 37 23.45 15.07 -21.98
C SER A 37 24.28 15.90 -22.96
N ARG A 38 24.66 15.31 -24.11
CA ARG A 38 25.56 15.98 -25.06
C ARG A 38 24.82 17.01 -25.93
N VAL A 39 23.75 16.57 -26.58
CA VAL A 39 22.84 17.36 -27.43
C VAL A 39 21.48 16.67 -27.41
N GLY A 40 20.39 17.42 -27.24
CA GLY A 40 19.02 16.89 -27.21
C GLY A 40 18.25 17.33 -25.96
N HIS A 41 16.99 16.92 -25.86
CA HIS A 41 16.15 17.17 -24.69
C HIS A 41 16.37 16.10 -23.62
N ASP A 42 16.47 16.53 -22.36
CA ASP A 42 16.45 15.64 -21.22
C ASP A 42 15.01 15.35 -20.77
N LEU A 43 14.82 14.14 -20.23
CA LEU A 43 13.56 13.70 -19.65
C LEU A 43 13.64 13.76 -18.12
N VAL A 44 12.64 14.40 -17.53
CA VAL A 44 12.38 14.34 -16.10
C VAL A 44 11.38 13.22 -15.86
N VAL A 45 11.82 12.14 -15.23
CA VAL A 45 11.03 10.93 -15.00
C VAL A 45 10.31 11.04 -13.66
N ASP A 46 9.03 10.70 -13.64
CA ASP A 46 8.27 10.56 -12.40
C ASP A 46 8.67 9.28 -11.68
N GLY A 47 9.27 9.39 -10.49
CA GLY A 47 9.70 8.23 -9.72
C GLY A 47 8.55 7.38 -9.19
N MET A 48 7.40 8.00 -8.87
CA MET A 48 6.24 7.28 -8.36
C MET A 48 5.67 6.37 -9.43
N VAL A 49 5.56 6.89 -10.65
CA VAL A 49 5.14 6.09 -11.80
C VAL A 49 6.20 5.04 -12.10
N LYS A 50 7.47 5.45 -12.25
CA LYS A 50 8.54 4.58 -12.72
C LYS A 50 8.80 3.37 -11.81
N ASP A 51 8.80 3.58 -10.49
CA ASP A 51 9.22 2.56 -9.54
C ASP A 51 8.04 1.84 -8.86
N GLY A 52 6.85 2.46 -8.83
CA GLY A 52 5.69 1.92 -8.13
C GLY A 52 4.49 1.54 -9.00
N LEU A 53 4.21 2.29 -10.08
CA LEU A 53 2.93 2.20 -10.80
C LEU A 53 3.07 1.82 -12.28
N TRP A 54 4.25 1.43 -12.73
CA TRP A 54 4.54 1.09 -14.11
C TRP A 54 4.87 -0.39 -14.27
N ASP A 55 4.17 -1.07 -15.16
CA ASP A 55 4.50 -2.44 -15.53
C ASP A 55 5.78 -2.44 -16.39
N VAL A 56 6.86 -3.00 -15.84
CA VAL A 56 8.17 -3.00 -16.51
C VAL A 56 8.22 -3.88 -17.77
N TYR A 57 7.30 -4.84 -17.91
CA TYR A 57 7.33 -5.82 -18.99
C TYR A 57 6.46 -5.40 -20.18
N ASN A 58 5.30 -4.83 -19.90
CA ASN A 58 4.28 -4.48 -20.87
C ASN A 58 4.20 -2.97 -21.13
N GLU A 59 4.96 -2.17 -20.38
CA GLU A 59 5.12 -0.73 -20.58
C GLU A 59 3.81 0.07 -20.49
N TYR A 60 3.02 -0.16 -19.45
CA TYR A 60 1.84 0.65 -19.14
C TYR A 60 1.62 0.84 -17.64
N GLU A 61 0.77 1.80 -17.28
CA GLU A 61 0.40 2.08 -15.89
C GLU A 61 -0.50 0.98 -15.30
N MET A 62 -0.45 0.79 -13.98
CA MET A 62 -1.29 -0.18 -13.27
C MET A 62 -2.81 -0.02 -13.50
N GLY A 63 -3.28 1.19 -13.81
CA GLY A 63 -4.69 1.40 -14.19
C GLY A 63 -5.09 0.63 -15.44
N VAL A 64 -4.16 0.40 -16.38
CA VAL A 64 -4.41 -0.45 -17.55
C VAL A 64 -4.52 -1.93 -17.16
N CYS A 65 -3.74 -2.39 -16.17
CA CYS A 65 -3.92 -3.73 -15.60
C CYS A 65 -5.35 -3.92 -15.06
N ALA A 66 -5.89 -2.90 -14.38
CA ALA A 66 -7.25 -2.93 -13.85
C ALA A 66 -8.31 -3.01 -14.98
N GLU A 67 -8.15 -2.24 -16.06
CA GLU A 67 -9.03 -2.34 -17.23
C GLU A 67 -8.95 -3.72 -17.90
N LEU A 68 -7.75 -4.28 -18.03
CA LEU A 68 -7.56 -5.64 -18.57
C LEU A 68 -8.24 -6.69 -17.68
N CYS A 69 -8.15 -6.54 -16.36
CA CYS A 69 -8.84 -7.40 -15.40
C CYS A 69 -10.37 -7.28 -15.55
N ALA A 70 -10.90 -6.05 -15.59
CA ALA A 70 -12.32 -5.80 -15.76
C ALA A 70 -12.84 -6.41 -17.08
N GLN A 71 -12.11 -6.24 -18.18
CA GLN A 71 -12.45 -6.86 -19.47
C GLN A 71 -12.41 -8.39 -19.41
N HIS A 72 -11.37 -8.97 -18.82
CA HIS A 72 -11.21 -10.42 -18.74
C HIS A 72 -12.33 -11.09 -17.95
N TYR A 73 -12.75 -10.47 -16.84
CA TYR A 73 -13.80 -10.97 -15.96
C TYR A 73 -15.19 -10.39 -16.26
N ASN A 74 -15.32 -9.58 -17.31
CA ASN A 74 -16.54 -8.86 -17.68
C ASN A 74 -17.16 -8.03 -16.53
N VAL A 75 -16.31 -7.44 -15.69
CA VAL A 75 -16.76 -6.56 -14.60
C VAL A 75 -17.18 -5.22 -15.20
N THR A 76 -18.46 -4.91 -15.06
CA THR A 76 -19.04 -3.70 -15.62
C THR A 76 -18.63 -2.46 -14.83
N ARG A 77 -18.81 -1.29 -15.44
CA ARG A 77 -18.58 0.00 -14.77
C ARG A 77 -19.50 0.17 -13.55
N GLU A 78 -20.76 -0.25 -13.67
CA GLU A 78 -21.76 -0.12 -12.61
C GLU A 78 -21.35 -0.96 -11.39
N GLU A 79 -20.90 -2.21 -11.59
CA GLU A 79 -20.39 -3.05 -10.52
C GLU A 79 -19.15 -2.46 -9.82
N GLN A 80 -18.24 -1.85 -10.58
CA GLN A 80 -17.06 -1.17 -10.01
C GLN A 80 -17.46 0.02 -9.14
N ASP A 81 -18.41 0.84 -9.61
CA ASP A 81 -18.88 2.02 -8.88
C ASP A 81 -19.70 1.63 -7.65
N ASP A 82 -20.59 0.64 -7.75
CA ASP A 82 -21.37 0.12 -6.63
C ASP A 82 -20.46 -0.43 -5.52
N TYR A 83 -19.41 -1.17 -5.90
CA TYR A 83 -18.41 -1.65 -4.94
C TYR A 83 -17.68 -0.50 -4.26
N ALA A 84 -17.29 0.53 -5.02
CA ALA A 84 -16.62 1.70 -4.48
C ALA A 84 -17.50 2.44 -3.46
N VAL A 85 -18.76 2.72 -3.81
CA VAL A 85 -19.73 3.36 -2.92
C VAL A 85 -19.87 2.58 -1.61
N GLN A 86 -20.12 1.28 -1.70
CA GLN A 86 -20.22 0.42 -0.52
C GLN A 86 -18.93 0.42 0.31
N SER A 87 -17.76 0.45 -0.32
CA SER A 87 -16.48 0.53 0.38
C SER A 87 -16.34 1.84 1.16
N TYR A 88 -16.71 2.97 0.55
CA TYR A 88 -16.72 4.26 1.22
C TYR A 88 -17.71 4.32 2.38
N GLU A 89 -18.93 3.82 2.19
CA GLU A 89 -19.94 3.75 3.26
C GLU A 89 -19.45 2.95 4.45
N ARG A 90 -18.84 1.78 4.22
CA ARG A 90 -18.22 0.97 5.29
C ARG A 90 -17.08 1.70 5.98
N GLY A 91 -16.22 2.38 5.22
CA GLY A 91 -15.11 3.16 5.77
C GLY A 91 -15.59 4.30 6.67
N ILE A 92 -16.61 5.06 6.22
CA ILE A 92 -17.24 6.14 6.99
C ILE A 92 -17.88 5.57 8.25
N ALA A 93 -18.68 4.50 8.13
CA ALA A 93 -19.33 3.88 9.27
C ALA A 93 -18.32 3.37 10.32
N GLY A 94 -17.23 2.74 9.88
CA GLY A 94 -16.15 2.27 10.75
C GLY A 94 -15.34 3.39 11.40
N HIS A 95 -15.19 4.52 10.71
CA HIS A 95 -14.57 5.70 11.30
C HIS A 95 -15.49 6.32 12.37
N ASP A 96 -16.76 6.55 12.02
CA ASP A 96 -17.73 7.24 12.88
C ASP A 96 -18.11 6.44 14.13
N ASN A 97 -18.10 5.11 14.04
CA ASN A 97 -18.31 4.23 15.19
C ASN A 97 -17.04 3.98 16.03
N GLY A 98 -15.89 4.55 15.64
CA GLY A 98 -14.63 4.42 16.36
C GLY A 98 -13.92 3.07 16.20
N ALA A 99 -14.28 2.24 15.21
CA ALA A 99 -13.67 0.93 14.99
C ALA A 99 -12.14 0.98 14.80
N PHE A 100 -11.62 2.09 14.29
CA PHE A 100 -10.17 2.26 14.06
C PHE A 100 -9.44 3.00 15.20
N ALA A 101 -10.13 3.40 16.26
CA ALA A 101 -9.53 4.22 17.32
C ALA A 101 -8.40 3.50 18.08
N TRP A 102 -8.39 2.16 18.07
CA TRP A 102 -7.38 1.35 18.75
C TRP A 102 -6.13 1.10 17.89
N GLU A 103 -6.22 1.21 16.56
CA GLU A 103 -5.11 0.95 15.62
C GLU A 103 -4.48 2.22 15.06
N ILE A 104 -5.23 3.33 14.99
CA ILE A 104 -4.73 4.61 14.48
C ILE A 104 -4.01 5.37 15.59
N VAL A 105 -2.70 5.56 15.41
CA VAL A 105 -1.92 6.50 16.22
C VAL A 105 -2.08 7.91 15.63
N PRO A 106 -2.54 8.92 16.41
CA PRO A 106 -2.73 10.27 15.89
C PRO A 106 -1.44 10.87 15.33
N PHE A 107 -1.51 11.39 14.11
CA PHE A 107 -0.42 12.09 13.43
C PHE A 107 -0.86 13.52 13.08
N ASP A 108 0.04 14.49 13.17
CA ASP A 108 -0.27 15.89 12.87
C ASP A 108 -0.58 16.10 11.38
N ALA A 109 -1.87 16.29 11.08
CA ALA A 109 -2.44 16.46 9.74
C ALA A 109 -2.05 17.78 9.04
N ALA A 110 -1.35 18.71 9.71
CA ALA A 110 -0.85 19.94 9.08
C ALA A 110 0.05 19.69 7.85
N LYS A 111 0.53 18.45 7.65
CA LYS A 111 1.44 18.06 6.56
C LYS A 111 0.77 17.54 5.27
N LEU A 112 -0.54 17.26 5.22
CA LEU A 112 -1.16 16.47 4.13
C LEU A 112 -2.16 17.21 3.18
N ARG A 113 -2.46 18.50 3.40
CA ARG A 113 -3.64 19.18 2.80
C ARG A 113 -3.55 19.70 1.33
N LYS A 114 -2.79 19.11 0.39
CA LYS A 114 -2.51 19.78 -0.92
C LYS A 114 -2.71 19.01 -2.25
N LEU A 115 -3.42 17.89 -2.30
CA LEU A 115 -3.46 17.06 -3.53
C LEU A 115 -4.70 17.27 -4.44
N ARG A 116 -4.53 17.07 -5.76
CA ARG A 116 -5.55 17.19 -6.82
C ARG A 116 -5.64 15.88 -7.66
N PRO A 117 -6.78 15.57 -8.32
CA PRO A 117 -6.98 14.27 -9.01
C PRO A 117 -6.42 14.20 -10.45
N CYS A 118 -6.12 12.98 -10.92
CA CYS A 118 -5.81 12.55 -12.31
C CYS A 118 -6.40 11.13 -12.49
N PHE A 119 -7.02 10.75 -13.61
CA PHE A 119 -6.38 10.00 -14.72
C PHE A 119 -7.30 9.90 -15.98
N LYS A 120 -6.63 9.83 -17.15
CA LYS A 120 -7.04 9.57 -18.57
C LYS A 120 -8.17 10.40 -19.24
N GLN A 121 -7.96 10.72 -20.53
CA GLN A 121 -8.76 11.69 -21.29
C GLN A 121 -10.03 11.15 -21.98
N THR A 122 -10.15 9.85 -22.32
CA THR A 122 -11.40 9.26 -22.88
C THR A 122 -11.47 7.72 -22.79
N GLY A 123 -12.65 7.17 -22.44
CA GLY A 123 -13.05 5.78 -22.71
C GLY A 123 -12.73 4.71 -21.64
N GLY A 124 -12.25 5.08 -20.46
CA GLY A 124 -11.99 4.15 -19.35
C GLY A 124 -13.18 3.93 -18.41
N THR A 125 -13.22 2.78 -17.75
CA THR A 125 -14.16 2.46 -16.66
C THR A 125 -13.56 2.74 -15.28
N VAL A 126 -12.23 2.70 -15.16
CA VAL A 126 -11.50 3.02 -13.92
C VAL A 126 -11.41 4.53 -13.74
N THR A 127 -11.74 5.00 -12.54
CA THR A 127 -11.77 6.41 -12.14
C THR A 127 -11.02 6.60 -10.81
N ALA A 128 -10.66 7.84 -10.48
CA ALA A 128 -10.08 8.15 -9.17
C ALA A 128 -11.00 7.82 -7.98
N GLY A 129 -12.32 7.67 -8.21
CA GLY A 129 -13.29 7.34 -7.17
C GLY A 129 -13.48 5.84 -6.94
N ASN A 130 -13.11 4.99 -7.91
CA ASN A 130 -13.22 3.53 -7.81
C ASN A 130 -11.84 2.82 -7.82
N ALA A 131 -10.75 3.58 -7.89
CA ALA A 131 -9.38 3.12 -7.67
C ALA A 131 -8.83 3.63 -6.34
N SER A 132 -7.81 2.96 -5.81
CA SER A 132 -7.09 3.44 -4.62
C SER A 132 -6.38 4.77 -4.93
N ALA A 133 -6.46 5.71 -3.98
CA ALA A 133 -5.79 7.00 -4.08
C ALA A 133 -4.29 6.89 -3.78
N ILE A 134 -3.53 7.87 -4.27
CA ILE A 134 -2.16 8.13 -3.80
C ILE A 134 -2.23 8.50 -2.32
N SER A 135 -1.54 7.74 -1.47
CA SER A 135 -1.59 7.88 -0.02
C SER A 135 -0.20 7.87 0.61
N ASP A 136 -0.11 8.47 1.79
CA ASP A 136 1.05 8.38 2.68
C ASP A 136 0.60 7.65 3.95
N GLY A 137 1.40 6.70 4.44
CA GLY A 137 1.04 5.94 5.63
C GLY A 137 2.11 4.95 6.07
N ALA A 138 1.99 4.46 7.31
CA ALA A 138 2.81 3.39 7.85
C ALA A 138 1.98 2.50 8.76
N ALA A 139 2.29 1.20 8.77
CA ALA A 139 1.68 0.23 9.66
C ALA A 139 2.75 -0.74 10.15
N ALA A 140 2.68 -1.15 11.42
CA ALA A 140 3.62 -2.09 12.01
C ALA A 140 2.94 -2.99 13.04
N VAL A 141 3.51 -4.18 13.20
CA VAL A 141 3.13 -5.20 14.17
C VAL A 141 4.37 -5.70 14.90
N VAL A 142 4.19 -6.12 16.16
CA VAL A 142 5.24 -6.75 16.95
C VAL A 142 4.96 -8.25 17.03
N LEU A 143 5.88 -9.06 16.55
CA LEU A 143 5.86 -10.51 16.67
C LEU A 143 6.84 -10.93 17.76
N ALA A 144 6.43 -11.86 18.61
CA ALA A 144 7.28 -12.34 19.69
C ALA A 144 6.95 -13.79 20.06
N ILE A 145 7.94 -14.54 20.52
CA ILE A 145 7.70 -15.88 21.08
C ILE A 145 6.92 -15.79 22.39
N PRO A 146 6.11 -16.79 22.74
CA PRO A 146 5.32 -16.79 23.97
C PRO A 146 6.16 -16.57 25.24
N LYS A 147 7.41 -17.07 25.26
CA LYS A 147 8.33 -16.87 26.38
C LYS A 147 8.70 -15.39 26.56
N ALA A 148 9.00 -14.69 25.48
CA ALA A 148 9.35 -13.27 25.50
C ALA A 148 8.16 -12.41 25.95
N ILE A 149 6.96 -12.73 25.45
CA ILE A 149 5.70 -12.07 25.85
C ILE A 149 5.47 -12.22 27.36
N ARG A 150 5.58 -13.46 27.89
CA ARG A 150 5.43 -13.74 29.33
C ARG A 150 6.47 -13.03 30.18
N ASN A 151 7.74 -13.05 29.76
CA ASN A 151 8.83 -12.39 30.49
C ASN A 151 8.65 -10.87 30.56
N ALA A 152 8.06 -10.27 29.53
CA ALA A 152 7.76 -8.85 29.49
C ALA A 152 6.47 -8.48 30.25
N GLY A 153 5.73 -9.45 30.79
CA GLY A 153 4.44 -9.21 31.45
C GLY A 153 3.35 -8.71 30.50
N LEU A 154 3.49 -8.99 29.19
CA LEU A 154 2.57 -8.54 28.16
C LEU A 154 1.51 -9.61 27.86
N GLN A 155 0.38 -9.17 27.29
CA GLN A 155 -0.62 -10.06 26.72
C GLN A 155 -0.56 -10.00 25.20
N ALA A 156 -0.67 -11.16 24.54
CA ALA A 156 -0.79 -11.22 23.09
C ALA A 156 -2.21 -10.77 22.70
N SER A 157 -2.31 -9.84 21.75
CA SER A 157 -3.60 -9.43 21.18
C SER A 157 -4.19 -10.50 20.28
N GLU A 158 -3.35 -11.23 19.55
CA GLU A 158 -3.72 -12.31 18.63
C GLU A 158 -2.66 -13.43 18.65
N ILE A 159 -3.08 -14.67 18.42
CA ILE A 159 -2.20 -15.84 18.29
C ILE A 159 -2.25 -16.28 16.83
N ASN A 160 -1.10 -16.28 16.16
CA ASN A 160 -1.02 -16.74 14.78
C ASN A 160 -0.99 -18.28 14.73
N GLU A 161 -2.16 -18.91 14.53
CA GLU A 161 -2.29 -20.36 14.43
C GLU A 161 -1.93 -20.92 13.05
N ALA A 162 -1.85 -20.07 12.01
CA ALA A 162 -1.63 -20.50 10.63
C ALA A 162 -0.25 -21.15 10.40
N PHE A 163 0.72 -20.87 11.27
CA PHE A 163 2.06 -21.45 11.22
C PHE A 163 2.36 -22.43 12.39
N ALA A 164 1.54 -22.42 13.45
CA ALA A 164 1.74 -23.29 14.61
C ALA A 164 1.53 -24.79 14.31
N ASN A 165 0.87 -25.12 13.21
CA ASN A 165 0.52 -26.50 12.83
C ASN A 165 1.38 -27.10 11.70
N GLN A 166 2.42 -26.42 11.22
CA GLN A 166 3.43 -27.09 10.38
C GLN A 166 4.40 -27.86 11.29
N LYS A 167 3.95 -29.03 11.76
CA LYS A 167 4.87 -30.10 12.19
C LYS A 167 5.75 -30.44 10.97
N LEU A 168 7.04 -30.18 11.07
CA LEU A 168 8.06 -30.91 10.31
C LEU A 168 7.98 -32.40 10.64
#